data_AF-A0A930F0S0-F1
#
_entry.id   AF-A0A930F0S0-F1
#
_cell.length_a   1.000
_cell.length_b   1.000
_cell.length_c   1.000
_cell.angle_alpha   90.00
_cell.angle_beta   90.00
_cell.angle_gamma   90.00
#
_symmetry.space_group_name_H-M   'P 1'
#
loop_
_entity.id
_entity.type
_entity.pdbx_description
1 polymer ?
#
loop_
_entity_poly.entity_id
_entity_poly.type
_entity_poly.pdbx_seq_one_letter_code
_entity_poly.pdbx_strand_id
1 'polypeptide(L)'
;MDNKIIKIGLGILLILCLANMPYGYYQLVRILAMVGFGVLALSAKKEGKEGEMWIYITLCILFQPFIKIALGRELWNMVDIIVAIGLLISLRINKK
;
A
#
# COMPACT_ATOMS: atom_id res chain seq x y z
N MET A 1 -12.53 7.56 9.48
CA MET A 1 -11.20 6.96 9.71
C MET A 1 -10.21 7.84 8.99
N ASP A 2 -9.31 8.50 9.71
CA ASP A 2 -8.43 9.49 9.08
C ASP A 2 -7.52 8.80 8.06
N ASN A 3 -7.52 9.29 6.82
CA ASN A 3 -6.65 8.79 5.75
C ASN A 3 -5.17 8.72 6.20
N LYS A 4 -4.78 9.56 7.17
CA LYS A 4 -3.45 9.55 7.78
C LYS A 4 -3.14 8.26 8.54
N ILE A 5 -4.07 7.77 9.36
CA ILE A 5 -3.87 6.55 10.17
C ILE A 5 -3.69 5.34 9.25
N ILE A 6 -4.47 5.26 8.17
CA ILE A 6 -4.38 4.19 7.17
C ILE A 6 -3.01 4.21 6.47
N LYS A 7 -2.56 5.38 6.00
CA LYS A 7 -1.25 5.52 5.35
C LYS A 7 -0.09 5.16 6.28
N ILE A 8 -0.17 5.54 7.56
CA ILE A 8 0.85 5.20 8.57
C ILE A 8 0.84 3.69 8.85
N GLY A 9 -0.33 3.09 9.07
CA GLY A 9 -0.46 1.66 9.33
C GLY A 9 0.06 0.81 8.17
N LEU A 10 -0.29 1.17 6.94
CA LEU A 10 0.22 0.53 5.73
C LEU A 10 1.74 0.68 5.60
N GLY A 11 2.28 1.88 5.86
CA GLY A 11 3.72 2.11 5.84
C GLY A 11 4.47 1.21 6.82
N ILE A 12 3.98 1.07 8.05
CA ILE A 12 4.59 0.20 9.07
C ILE A 12 4.51 -1.28 8.66
N LEU A 13 3.36 -1.73 8.14
CA LEU A 13 3.18 -3.11 7.66
C LEU A 13 4.11 -3.45 6.50
N LEU A 14 4.28 -2.55 5.52
CA LEU A 14 5.20 -2.72 4.41
C LEU A 14 6.67 -2.71 4.86
N ILE A 15 7.03 -1.86 5.83
CA ILE A 15 8.38 -1.84 6.39
C ILE A 15 8.68 -3.14 7.16
N LEU A 16 7.71 -3.67 7.91
CA LEU A 16 7.84 -4.97 8.60
C LEU A 16 8.04 -6.13 7.63
N CYS A 17 7.55 -6.05 6.39
CA CYS A 17 7.80 -7.04 5.35
C CYS A 17 9.27 -7.11 4.89
N LEU A 18 10.10 -6.08 5.12
CA LEU A 18 11.55 -6.18 4.84
C LEU A 18 12.26 -7.15 5.79
N ALA A 19 11.70 -7.40 6.98
CA ALA A 19 12.24 -8.42 7.86
C ALA A 19 11.91 -9.82 7.30
N ASN A 20 12.80 -10.80 7.51
CA ASN A 20 12.56 -12.20 7.13
C ASN A 20 11.44 -12.82 8.00
N MET A 21 10.19 -12.55 7.63
CA MET A 21 8.98 -13.06 8.26
C MET A 21 8.52 -14.39 7.59
N PRO A 22 7.71 -15.22 8.26
CA PRO A 22 7.17 -16.43 7.66
C PRO A 22 6.20 -16.09 6.52
N TYR A 23 6.08 -17.00 5.56
CA TYR A 23 5.29 -16.78 4.33
C TYR A 23 3.84 -16.31 4.58
N GLY A 24 3.19 -16.83 5.64
CA GLY A 24 1.83 -16.43 6.01
C GLY A 24 1.70 -14.95 6.37
N TYR A 25 2.75 -14.32 6.90
CA TYR A 25 2.75 -12.89 7.21
C TYR A 25 2.64 -12.03 5.95
N TYR A 26 3.40 -12.38 4.89
CA TYR A 26 3.34 -11.67 3.61
C TYR A 26 1.96 -11.76 2.96
N GLN A 27 1.28 -12.90 3.08
CA GLN A 27 -0.09 -13.06 2.58
C GLN A 27 -1.08 -12.16 3.34
N LEU A 28 -0.96 -12.08 4.67
CA LEU A 28 -1.78 -11.18 5.48
C LEU A 28 -1.54 -9.72 5.13
N VAL A 29 -0.28 -9.31 4.99
CA VAL A 29 0.08 -7.93 4.62
C VAL A 29 -0.49 -7.58 3.24
N ARG A 30 -0.47 -8.47 2.26
CA ARG A 30 -1.11 -8.24 0.96
C ARG A 30 -2.60 -7.99 1.04
N ILE A 31 -3.33 -8.79 1.83
CA ILE A 31 -4.77 -8.59 2.05
C ILE A 31 -5.02 -7.22 2.70
N LEU A 32 -4.27 -6.89 3.76
CA LEU A 32 -4.38 -5.61 4.45
C LEU A 32 -4.02 -4.42 3.55
N ALA A 33 -2.97 -4.57 2.72
CA ALA A 33 -2.54 -3.59 1.75
C ALA A 33 -3.61 -3.36 0.68
N MET A 34 -4.17 -4.43 0.10
CA MET A 34 -5.26 -4.35 -0.86
C MET A 34 -6.47 -3.59 -0.28
N VAL A 35 -6.91 -3.96 0.93
CA VAL A 35 -8.04 -3.28 1.60
C VAL A 35 -7.70 -1.81 1.87
N GLY A 36 -6.51 -1.53 2.39
CA GLY A 36 -6.05 -0.18 2.69
C GLY A 36 -5.97 0.72 1.45
N PHE A 37 -5.40 0.22 0.36
CA PHE A 37 -5.35 0.93 -0.93
C PHE A 37 -6.74 1.11 -1.54
N GLY A 38 -7.63 0.13 -1.42
CA GLY A 38 -9.03 0.26 -1.83
C GLY A 38 -9.76 1.40 -1.10
N VAL A 39 -9.58 1.50 0.23
CA VAL A 39 -10.17 2.60 1.03
C VAL A 39 -9.55 3.95 0.63
N LEU A 40 -8.23 4.01 0.43
CA LEU A 40 -7.55 5.24 -0.01
C LEU A 40 -8.00 5.71 -1.39
N ALA A 41 -8.23 4.78 -2.33
CA ALA A 41 -8.77 5.10 -3.64
C ALA A 41 -10.17 5.72 -3.55
N LEU A 42 -11.04 5.17 -2.71
CA LEU A 42 -12.39 5.71 -2.49
C LEU A 42 -12.34 7.10 -1.83
N SER A 43 -11.44 7.31 -0.88
CA SER A 43 -11.21 8.63 -0.29
C SER A 43 -10.69 9.64 -1.32
N ALA A 44 -9.70 9.27 -2.14
CA ALA A 44 -9.15 10.14 -3.18
C ALA A 44 -10.21 10.51 -4.25
N LYS A 45 -11.10 9.58 -4.59
CA LYS A 45 -12.25 9.84 -5.45
C LYS A 45 -13.19 10.90 -4.87
N LYS A 46 -13.47 10.83 -3.56
CA LYS A 46 -14.31 11.83 -2.87
C LYS A 46 -13.64 13.21 -2.78
N GLU A 47 -12.32 13.25 -2.67
CA GLU A 47 -11.53 14.49 -2.64
C GLU A 47 -11.27 15.07 -4.04
N GLY A 48 -11.79 14.47 -5.12
CA GLY A 48 -11.56 14.93 -6.50
C GLY A 48 -10.12 14.76 -7.00
N LYS A 49 -9.30 13.97 -6.29
CA LYS A 49 -7.88 13.74 -6.59
C LYS A 49 -7.74 12.52 -7.51
N GLU A 50 -8.14 12.69 -8.77
CA GLU A 50 -8.14 11.58 -9.74
C GLU A 50 -6.75 10.94 -9.90
N GLY A 51 -5.67 11.74 -9.86
CA GLY A 51 -4.30 11.21 -9.91
C GLY A 51 -3.96 10.26 -8.75
N GLU A 52 -4.27 10.67 -7.50
CA GLU A 52 -4.05 9.80 -6.33
C GLU A 52 -4.96 8.57 -6.36
N MET A 53 -6.19 8.71 -6.85
CA MET A 53 -7.13 7.59 -7.00
C MET A 53 -6.54 6.51 -7.92
N TRP A 54 -6.05 6.86 -9.11
CA TRP A 54 -5.47 5.89 -10.05
C TRP A 54 -4.21 5.22 -9.49
N ILE A 55 -3.38 5.96 -8.76
CA ILE A 55 -2.23 5.39 -8.04
C ILE A 55 -2.69 4.34 -7.03
N TYR A 56 -3.67 4.67 -6.18
CA TYR A 56 -4.16 3.73 -5.17
C TYR A 56 -4.88 2.52 -5.78
N ILE A 57 -5.62 2.68 -6.88
CA ILE A 57 -6.20 1.55 -7.61
C ILE A 57 -5.10 0.63 -8.15
N THR A 58 -4.05 1.20 -8.76
CA THR A 58 -2.92 0.42 -9.28
C THR A 58 -2.23 -0.36 -8.18
N LEU A 59 -2.00 0.27 -7.01
CA LEU A 59 -1.44 -0.40 -5.84
C LEU A 59 -2.38 -1.48 -5.29
N CYS A 60 -3.69 -1.23 -5.25
CA CYS A 60 -4.67 -2.24 -4.84
C CYS A 60 -4.58 -3.51 -5.72
N ILE A 61 -4.47 -3.33 -7.05
CA ILE A 61 -4.32 -4.43 -8.01
C ILE A 61 -2.96 -5.12 -7.85
N LEU A 62 -1.90 -4.38 -7.56
CA LEU A 62 -0.56 -4.94 -7.35
C LEU A 62 -0.52 -5.83 -6.11
N PHE A 63 -1.09 -5.37 -4.99
CA PHE A 63 -1.10 -6.10 -3.72
C PHE A 63 -2.23 -7.12 -3.60
N GLN A 64 -3.06 -7.31 -4.63
CA GLN A 64 -4.17 -8.25 -4.56
C GLN A 64 -3.66 -9.69 -4.31
N PRO A 65 -4.32 -10.47 -3.44
CA PRO A 65 -3.94 -11.86 -3.16
C PRO A 65 -4.53 -12.85 -4.18
N PHE A 66 -5.43 -12.40 -5.07
CA PHE A 66 -6.15 -13.27 -6.02
C PHE A 66 -5.29 -13.76 -7.17
N ILE A 67 -4.41 -12.88 -7.68
CA ILE A 67 -3.51 -13.19 -8.77
C ILE A 67 -2.11 -13.34 -8.19
N LYS A 68 -1.53 -14.54 -8.29
CA LYS A 68 -0.13 -14.78 -7.88
C LYS A 68 0.80 -14.07 -8.86
N ILE A 69 1.23 -12.88 -8.48
CA ILE A 69 2.36 -12.21 -9.13
C ILE A 69 3.65 -12.75 -8.49
N ALA A 70 4.31 -13.66 -9.21
CA ALA A 70 5.58 -14.28 -8.80
C ALA A 70 6.78 -13.37 -9.09
N LEU A 71 6.73 -12.13 -8.61
CA LEU A 71 7.96 -11.34 -8.46
C LEU A 71 8.81 -12.05 -7.39
N GLY A 72 10.10 -12.25 -7.62
CA GLY A 72 10.99 -12.84 -6.60
C GLY A 72 10.98 -12.02 -5.31
N ARG A 73 11.46 -12.60 -4.20
CA ARG A 73 11.49 -11.93 -2.89
C ARG A 73 12.17 -10.55 -2.94
N GLU A 74 13.30 -10.46 -3.64
CA GLU A 74 14.04 -9.21 -3.86
C GLU A 74 13.20 -8.12 -4.52
N LEU A 75 12.45 -8.47 -5.56
CA LEU A 75 11.59 -7.53 -6.29
C LEU A 75 10.40 -7.07 -5.43
N TRP A 76 9.78 -7.99 -4.67
CA TRP A 76 8.72 -7.60 -3.73
C TRP A 76 9.24 -6.66 -2.65
N ASN A 77 10.42 -6.91 -2.09
CA ASN A 77 11.03 -6.02 -1.11
C ASN A 77 11.26 -4.62 -1.70
N MET A 78 11.76 -4.53 -2.95
CA MET A 78 11.90 -3.24 -3.63
C MET A 78 10.56 -2.52 -3.83
N VAL A 79 9.53 -3.25 -4.27
CA VAL A 79 8.17 -2.70 -4.41
C VAL A 79 7.65 -2.18 -3.07
N ASP A 80 7.77 -2.97 -2.01
CA ASP A 80 7.29 -2.61 -0.67
C ASP A 80 7.99 -1.33 -0.16
N ILE A 81 9.30 -1.20 -0.37
CA ILE A 81 10.08 0.00 -0.02
C ILE A 81 9.57 1.23 -0.80
N ILE A 82 9.45 1.12 -2.12
CA ILE A 82 9.02 2.23 -2.98
C ILE A 82 7.62 2.71 -2.57
N VAL A 83 6.72 1.77 -2.32
CA VAL A 83 5.34 2.05 -1.94
C VAL A 83 5.26 2.66 -0.54
N ALA A 84 6.04 2.14 0.42
CA ALA A 84 6.14 2.72 1.76
C ALA A 84 6.64 4.18 1.71
N ILE A 85 7.70 4.46 0.94
CA ILE A 85 8.22 5.82 0.75
C ILE A 85 7.17 6.72 0.09
N GLY A 86 6.49 6.24 -0.97
CA GLY A 86 5.43 6.98 -1.65
C GLY A 86 4.28 7.36 -0.71
N LEU A 87 3.86 6.45 0.18
CA LEU A 87 2.85 6.72 1.20
C LEU A 87 3.31 7.78 2.21
N LEU A 88 4.57 7.73 2.66
CA LEU A 88 5.15 8.72 3.57
C LEU A 88 5.26 10.12 2.95
N ILE A 89 5.61 10.20 1.66
CA ILE A 89 5.63 11.48 0.92
C ILE A 89 4.20 12.03 0.76
N SER A 90 3.25 11.18 0.38
CA SER A 90 1.83 11.56 0.25
C SER A 90 1.25 12.11 1.56
N LEU A 91 1.67 11.60 2.72
CA LEU A 91 1.31 12.14 4.03
C LEU A 91 1.78 13.58 4.24
N ARG A 92 2.96 13.96 3.71
CA ARG A 92 3.49 15.33 3.80
C ARG A 92 2.80 16.29 2.84
N ILE A 93 2.43 15.82 1.65
CA ILE A 93 1.79 16.66 0.61
C ILE A 93 0.33 16.99 0.98
N ASN A 94 -0.37 16.08 1.64
CA ASN A 94 -1.79 16.23 2.00
C ASN A 94 -2.00 17.07 3.29
N LYS A 95 -1.07 17.98 3.59
CA LYS A 95 -1.05 18.86 4.78
C LYS A 95 -1.39 20.32 4.45
N LYS A 96 -2.19 20.54 3.40
CA LYS A 96 -2.68 21.87 3.01
C LYS A 96 -4.13 22.04 3.43
#